data_AF-A0A2P2IGW7-F1
#
_entry.id   AF-A0A2P2IGW7-F1
#
_cell.length_a   1.000
_cell.length_b   1.000
_cell.length_c   1.000
_cell.angle_alpha   90.00
_cell.angle_beta   90.00
_cell.angle_gamma   90.00
#
_symmetry.space_group_name_H-M   'P 1'
#
loop_
_entity.id
_entity.type
_entity.pdbx_description
1 polymer ?
#
loop_
_entity_poly.entity_id
_entity_poly.type
_entity_poly.pdbx_seq_one_letter_code
_entity_poly.pdbx_strand_id
1 'polypeptide(L)'
;KATIVMYLMSDAGQSKEWSTIKPHLTAGKTLFFSHGFSIVYKDLTKVIPPDDIDVILVAPKGSGTTVRRLFTEGKGINSSVAVHQDVSGNAKERAFAMGIAVGSGYLYETTFK
;
A
#
# COMPACT_ATOMS: atom_id res chain seq x y z
N LYS A 1 -15.53 -5.50 7.00
CA LYS A 1 -15.58 -6.03 5.61
C LYS A 1 -14.83 -5.04 4.72
N ALA A 2 -13.71 -5.45 4.11
CA ALA A 2 -12.92 -4.61 3.19
C ALA A 2 -12.43 -5.46 2.02
N THR A 3 -12.35 -4.88 0.82
CA THR A 3 -11.76 -5.50 -0.38
C THR A 3 -10.29 -5.12 -0.55
N ILE A 4 -9.94 -3.89 -0.15
CA ILE A 4 -8.57 -3.40 -0.03
C ILE A 4 -8.28 -3.14 1.45
N VAL A 5 -7.23 -3.76 1.98
CA VAL A 5 -6.78 -3.59 3.37
C VAL A 5 -5.53 -2.69 3.35
N MET A 6 -5.66 -1.48 3.89
CA MET A 6 -4.56 -0.51 3.94
C MET A 6 -3.76 -0.65 5.24
N TYR A 7 -2.53 -1.14 5.14
CA TYR A 7 -1.69 -1.43 6.30
C TYR A 7 -0.82 -0.23 6.66
N LEU A 8 -1.44 0.80 7.22
CA LEU A 8 -0.86 2.13 7.46
C LEU A 8 -0.38 2.35 8.91
N MET A 9 -0.05 1.28 9.63
CA MET A 9 0.62 1.40 10.93
C MET A 9 2.11 1.72 10.74
N SER A 10 2.79 2.09 11.82
CA SER A 10 4.27 2.10 11.82
C SER A 10 4.81 0.74 11.40
N ASP A 11 6.00 0.69 10.80
CA ASP A 11 6.59 -0.57 10.34
C ASP A 11 6.73 -1.62 11.48
N ALA A 12 7.07 -1.16 12.68
CA ALA A 12 7.08 -2.00 13.88
C ALA A 12 5.67 -2.50 14.26
N GLY A 13 4.66 -1.64 14.15
CA GLY A 13 3.25 -2.03 14.34
C GLY A 13 2.79 -3.04 13.31
N GLN A 14 3.20 -2.89 12.06
CA GLN A 14 2.89 -3.84 10.98
C GLN A 14 3.47 -5.24 11.26
N SER A 15 4.68 -5.31 11.82
CA SER A 15 5.26 -6.58 12.26
C SER A 15 4.50 -7.17 13.46
N LYS A 16 4.24 -6.36 14.49
CA LYS A 16 3.60 -6.81 15.73
C LYS A 16 2.18 -7.35 15.51
N GLU A 17 1.39 -6.66 14.69
CA GLU A 17 -0.03 -6.98 14.47
C GLU A 17 -0.27 -7.92 13.28
N TRP A 18 0.80 -8.49 12.72
CA TRP A 18 0.69 -9.35 11.54
C TRP A 18 -0.23 -10.57 11.77
N SER A 19 -0.13 -11.19 12.96
CA SER A 19 -0.99 -12.32 13.34
C SER A 19 -2.46 -11.92 13.45
N THR A 20 -2.75 -10.68 13.81
CA THR A 20 -4.10 -10.11 13.88
C THR A 20 -4.67 -9.86 12.49
N ILE A 21 -3.88 -9.31 11.56
CA ILE A 21 -4.38 -8.91 10.24
C ILE A 21 -4.43 -10.08 9.24
N LYS A 22 -3.47 -11.01 9.29
CA LYS A 22 -3.32 -12.10 8.31
C LYS A 22 -4.59 -12.93 8.11
N PRO A 23 -5.35 -13.33 9.14
CA PRO A 23 -6.60 -14.09 8.96
C PRO A 23 -7.67 -13.36 8.14
N HIS A 24 -7.57 -12.04 8.02
CA HIS A 24 -8.51 -11.22 7.25
C HIS A 24 -8.08 -11.02 5.79
N LEU A 25 -6.88 -11.47 5.42
CA LEU A 25 -6.34 -11.38 4.07
C LEU A 25 -6.71 -12.63 3.26
N THR A 26 -7.99 -12.74 2.91
CA THR A 26 -8.53 -13.87 2.13
C THR A 26 -8.42 -13.64 0.63
N ALA A 27 -8.50 -14.71 -0.16
CA ALA A 27 -8.59 -14.71 -1.62
C ALA A 27 -9.37 -13.53 -2.22
N GLY A 28 -8.79 -12.92 -3.26
CA GLY A 28 -9.39 -11.81 -4.01
C GLY A 28 -9.28 -10.44 -3.34
N LYS A 29 -8.74 -10.36 -2.11
CA LYS A 29 -8.41 -9.08 -1.47
C LYS A 29 -7.11 -8.49 -2.03
N THR A 30 -6.89 -7.23 -1.69
CA THR A 30 -5.63 -6.53 -1.94
C THR A 30 -5.07 -6.01 -0.62
N LEU A 31 -3.80 -6.30 -0.36
CA LEU A 31 -3.03 -5.67 0.72
C LEU A 31 -2.30 -4.46 0.18
N PHE A 32 -2.51 -3.31 0.82
CA PHE A 32 -1.96 -2.02 0.42
C PHE A 32 -0.94 -1.52 1.45
N PHE A 33 0.18 -1.01 0.96
CA PHE A 33 1.20 -0.33 1.76
C PHE A 33 1.46 1.10 1.28
N SER A 34 1.93 1.98 2.17
CA SER A 34 2.50 3.28 1.80
C SER A 34 4.03 3.33 1.85
N HIS A 35 4.66 2.23 2.27
CA HIS A 35 6.11 2.05 2.28
C HIS A 35 6.44 0.56 2.11
N GLY A 36 7.49 0.24 1.35
CA GLY A 36 7.92 -1.14 1.12
C GLY A 36 8.61 -1.85 2.30
N PHE A 37 8.87 -1.20 3.44
CA PHE A 37 9.75 -1.72 4.51
C PHE A 37 9.34 -3.14 4.95
N SER A 38 8.07 -3.37 5.25
CA SER A 38 7.59 -4.67 5.72
C SER A 38 7.82 -5.81 4.73
N ILE A 39 7.68 -5.55 3.43
CA ILE A 39 7.85 -6.55 2.37
C ILE A 39 9.32 -6.75 2.03
N VAL A 40 10.10 -5.66 1.95
CA VAL A 40 11.54 -5.72 1.65
C VAL A 40 12.30 -6.45 2.75
N TYR A 41 11.97 -6.16 4.01
CA TYR A 41 12.60 -6.77 5.18
C TYR A 41 11.75 -7.88 5.80
N LYS A 42 10.99 -8.63 4.99
CA LYS A 42 10.09 -9.69 5.46
C LYS A 42 10.75 -10.74 6.37
N ASP A 43 12.05 -10.98 6.20
CA ASP A 43 12.82 -11.90 7.04
C ASP A 43 12.97 -11.38 8.48
N LEU A 44 12.95 -10.06 8.67
CA LEU A 44 12.99 -9.39 9.97
C LEU A 44 11.57 -9.13 10.50
N THR A 45 10.69 -8.57 9.68
CA THR A 45 9.34 -8.14 10.08
C THR A 45 8.35 -9.30 10.21
N LYS A 46 8.64 -10.43 9.57
CA LYS A 46 7.75 -11.60 9.46
C LYS A 46 6.40 -11.29 8.79
N VAL A 47 6.31 -10.17 8.09
CA VAL A 47 5.15 -9.80 7.26
C VAL A 47 5.26 -10.52 5.92
N ILE A 48 4.57 -11.66 5.81
CA ILE A 48 4.58 -12.52 4.62
C ILE A 48 3.13 -12.67 4.14
N PRO A 49 2.71 -11.88 3.13
CA PRO A 49 1.37 -11.95 2.56
C PRO A 49 1.02 -13.35 2.03
N PRO A 50 -0.26 -13.74 2.07
CA PRO A 50 -0.76 -14.89 1.31
C PRO A 50 -0.45 -14.77 -0.19
N ASP A 51 -0.31 -15.90 -0.88
CA ASP A 51 -0.02 -16.00 -2.31
C ASP A 51 -1.27 -15.82 -3.20
N ASP A 52 -2.46 -15.79 -2.61
CA ASP A 52 -3.77 -15.70 -3.28
C ASP A 52 -4.42 -14.30 -3.23
N ILE A 53 -3.65 -13.27 -2.90
CA ILE A 53 -4.10 -11.86 -2.84
C ILE A 53 -3.24 -10.92 -3.70
N ASP A 54 -3.73 -9.73 -4.03
CA ASP A 54 -2.84 -8.70 -4.59
C ASP A 54 -2.04 -8.01 -3.47
N VAL A 55 -0.82 -7.56 -3.78
CA VAL A 55 0.00 -6.75 -2.87
C VAL A 55 0.53 -5.53 -3.62
N ILE A 56 0.08 -4.35 -3.20
CA ILE A 56 0.36 -3.08 -3.88
C ILE A 56 0.91 -2.02 -2.93
N LEU A 57 1.53 -1.00 -3.51
CA LEU A 57 2.04 0.16 -2.79
C LEU A 57 1.73 1.45 -3.52
N VAL A 58 1.34 2.47 -2.75
CA VAL A 58 1.34 3.87 -3.18
C VAL A 58 1.99 4.69 -2.07
N ALA A 59 3.12 5.32 -2.36
CA ALA A 59 3.91 6.06 -1.39
C ALA A 59 3.94 7.57 -1.72
N PRO A 60 3.09 8.39 -1.09
CA PRO A 60 3.16 9.84 -1.16
C PRO A 60 4.52 10.38 -0.68
N LYS A 61 5.07 11.34 -1.41
CA LYS A 61 6.40 11.90 -1.11
C LYS A 61 6.32 13.09 -0.15
N GLY A 62 5.70 12.86 1.00
CA GLY A 62 5.56 13.83 2.08
C GLY A 62 4.72 13.30 3.24
N SER A 63 4.61 14.11 4.31
CA SER A 63 3.84 13.73 5.49
C SER A 63 2.34 13.62 5.22
N GLY A 64 1.63 12.80 5.99
CA GLY A 64 0.16 12.68 5.89
C GLY A 64 -0.56 14.04 6.06
N THR A 65 -0.05 14.92 6.93
CA THR A 65 -0.56 16.30 7.07
C THR A 65 -0.44 17.09 5.78
N THR A 66 0.68 16.94 5.06
CA THR A 66 0.90 17.61 3.78
C THR A 66 -0.03 17.05 2.69
N VAL A 67 -0.18 15.72 2.64
CA VAL A 67 -1.12 15.04 1.74
C VAL A 67 -2.52 15.65 1.91
N ARG A 68 -3.04 15.68 3.15
CA ARG A 68 -4.38 16.18 3.43
C ARG A 68 -4.53 17.67 3.09
N ARG A 69 -3.58 18.51 3.51
CA ARG A 69 -3.62 19.95 3.25
C ARG A 69 -3.66 20.25 1.75
N LEU A 70 -2.75 19.67 0.98
CA LEU A 70 -2.68 19.90 -0.46
C LEU A 70 -3.96 19.42 -1.15
N PHE A 71 -4.47 18.24 -0.79
CA PHE A 71 -5.73 17.71 -1.33
C PHE A 71 -6.89 18.69 -1.14
N THR A 72 -7.03 19.28 0.05
CA THR A 72 -8.09 20.27 0.33
C THR A 72 -7.91 21.60 -0.41
N GLU A 73 -6.68 21.91 -0.83
CA GLU A 73 -6.38 23.09 -1.67
C GLU A 73 -6.57 22.82 -3.18
N GLY A 74 -7.04 21.62 -3.57
CA GLY A 74 -7.12 21.21 -4.97
C GLY A 74 -5.76 20.94 -5.61
N LYS A 75 -4.73 20.71 -4.78
CA LYS A 75 -3.36 20.36 -5.18
C LYS A 75 -3.08 18.91 -4.81
N GLY A 76 -2.01 18.36 -5.37
CA GLY A 76 -1.56 17.01 -5.06
C GLY A 76 -0.10 16.93 -4.67
N ILE A 77 0.27 15.81 -4.07
CA ILE A 77 1.68 15.45 -3.87
C ILE A 77 2.06 14.32 -4.81
N ASN A 78 3.30 14.28 -5.28
CA ASN A 78 3.76 13.17 -6.11
C ASN A 78 3.79 11.88 -5.29
N SER A 79 3.48 10.76 -5.92
CA SER A 79 3.55 9.44 -5.28
C SER A 79 4.19 8.41 -6.19
N SER A 80 4.95 7.51 -5.61
CA SER A 80 5.43 6.34 -6.33
C SER A 80 4.46 5.18 -6.16
N VAL A 81 4.30 4.35 -7.20
CA VAL A 81 3.40 3.19 -7.18
C VAL A 81 4.18 1.91 -7.48
N ALA A 82 3.86 0.82 -6.81
CA ALA A 82 4.50 -0.47 -7.05
C ALA A 82 3.51 -1.62 -6.87
N VAL A 83 3.78 -2.72 -7.57
CA VAL A 83 3.09 -4.00 -7.42
C VAL A 83 4.12 -5.04 -6.98
N HIS A 84 3.86 -5.70 -5.86
CA HIS A 84 4.68 -6.83 -5.39
C HIS A 84 4.12 -8.16 -5.87
N GLN A 85 2.80 -8.30 -5.87
CA GLN A 85 2.08 -9.51 -6.24
C GLN A 85 0.78 -9.12 -6.96
N ASP A 86 0.55 -9.71 -8.14
CA ASP A 86 -0.66 -9.50 -8.95
C ASP A 86 -1.32 -10.86 -9.21
N VAL A 87 -2.32 -11.19 -8.39
CA VAL A 87 -3.10 -12.43 -8.52
C VAL A 87 -4.33 -12.17 -9.39
N SER A 88 -4.88 -10.96 -9.33
CA SER A 88 -6.12 -10.61 -10.04
C SER A 88 -5.91 -10.18 -11.49
N GLY A 89 -4.68 -9.86 -11.90
CA GLY A 89 -4.36 -9.20 -13.17
C GLY A 89 -4.73 -7.71 -13.20
N ASN A 90 -5.21 -7.16 -12.08
CA ASN A 90 -5.68 -5.78 -11.95
C ASN A 90 -4.93 -5.00 -10.86
N ALA A 91 -3.88 -5.56 -10.25
CA ALA A 91 -3.18 -4.93 -9.13
C ALA A 91 -2.60 -3.56 -9.51
N LYS A 92 -2.06 -3.43 -10.72
CA LYS A 92 -1.52 -2.17 -11.23
C LYS A 92 -2.60 -1.10 -11.34
N GLU A 93 -3.73 -1.41 -11.98
CA GLU A 93 -4.85 -0.46 -12.10
C GLU A 93 -5.36 -0.03 -10.72
N ARG A 94 -5.51 -0.98 -9.78
CA ARG A 94 -5.90 -0.69 -8.39
C ARG A 94 -4.90 0.24 -7.68
N ALA A 95 -3.59 0.05 -7.89
CA ALA A 95 -2.57 0.91 -7.32
C ALA A 95 -2.65 2.36 -7.86
N PHE A 96 -2.80 2.51 -9.17
CA PHE A 96 -2.95 3.83 -9.79
C PHE A 96 -4.25 4.51 -9.36
N ALA A 97 -5.38 3.79 -9.37
CA ALA A 97 -6.66 4.30 -8.89
C ALA A 97 -6.57 4.77 -7.44
N MET A 98 -5.86 4.04 -6.59
CA MET A 98 -5.64 4.44 -5.20
C MET A 98 -4.79 5.70 -5.08
N GLY A 99 -3.74 5.85 -5.89
CA GLY A 99 -2.94 7.07 -5.94
C GLY A 99 -3.76 8.29 -6.35
N ILE A 100 -4.61 8.15 -7.36
CA ILE A 100 -5.55 9.22 -7.77
C ILE A 100 -6.50 9.56 -6.61
N ALA A 101 -7.07 8.55 -5.94
CA ALA A 101 -7.99 8.75 -4.81
C ALA A 101 -7.34 9.44 -3.59
N VAL A 102 -6.04 9.19 -3.35
CA VAL A 102 -5.26 9.86 -2.30
C VAL A 102 -4.97 11.33 -2.66
N GLY A 103 -5.14 11.73 -3.93
CA GLY A 103 -4.86 13.08 -4.39
C GLY A 103 -3.48 13.28 -5.00
N SER A 104 -2.87 12.22 -5.52
CA SER A 104 -1.54 12.34 -6.10
C SER A 104 -1.58 13.14 -7.41
N GLY A 105 -0.82 14.24 -7.47
CA GLY A 105 -0.77 15.09 -8.66
C GLY A 105 0.02 14.46 -9.82
N TYR A 106 0.95 13.57 -9.48
CA TYR A 106 1.71 12.76 -10.43
C TYR A 106 2.02 11.40 -9.80
N LEU A 107 1.88 10.34 -10.60
CA LEU A 107 2.15 8.97 -10.21
C LEU A 107 3.25 8.40 -11.10
N TYR A 108 4.24 7.75 -10.50
CA TYR A 108 5.32 7.10 -11.23
C TYR A 108 5.62 5.71 -10.67
N GLU A 109 5.96 4.79 -11.57
CA GLU A 109 6.20 3.39 -11.21
C GLU A 109 7.56 3.21 -10.54
N THR A 110 7.59 2.27 -9.60
CA THR A 110 8.78 1.80 -8.90
C THR A 110 8.58 0.34 -8.50
N THR A 111 9.58 -0.23 -7.83
CA THR A 111 9.43 -1.50 -7.12
C THR A 111 9.28 -1.25 -5.62
N PHE A 112 9.02 -2.31 -4.84
CA PHE A 112 9.02 -2.22 -3.38
C PHE A 112 10.42 -1.93 -2.79
N LYS A 113 11.49 -2.21 -3.55
CA LYS A 113 12.89 -1.94 -3.18
C LYS A 113 13.28 -0.51 -3.53
#